data_AF-A0A0M9VL76-F1
#
_entry.id   AF-A0A0M9VL76-F1
#
_cell.length_a   1.000
_cell.length_b   1.000
_cell.length_c   1.000
_cell.angle_alpha   90.00
_cell.angle_beta   90.00
_cell.angle_gamma   90.00
#
_symmetry.space_group_name_H-M   'P 1'
#
loop_
_entity.id
_entity.type
_entity.pdbx_description
1 polymer ?
#
loop_
_entity_poly.entity_id
_entity_poly.type
_entity_poly.pdbx_seq_one_letter_code
_entity_poly.pdbx_strand_id
1 'polypeptide(L)'
;MASDERALATWLAARSDDDLAVIFAARGVSPAAGWRDFFDAADGLLDPISIDRALTKLPRAALQALADPAGAPEAPAVSDTLALRSDTGTVFPTVAARVSVLAEATPEAFTPLPDAAPVAGVGEAEAAERAFTAAGALAEILVTARRAPISRTGAGPVSALDRRRLLEADIVDSAEELDDLLAAAEHADLVATDGREFTITGAGERWLEVPTLARWTTVVEGWRDRLPAGLASAGGDILPPAHWAGAYPLDRDWPARAEQCRRIAIRWGLLSLDGGMPEWTPTILAGGDIPTDTIAPHLPAEIDRLYLQADLTAIAPGPLAPALDMRLRRIAIRESRAQASTYRFTPESIAAGLTEGETAESIHAFLAEVSLTGIPQPLDYLVQSTADRHGLVRVSTDAAGLTRVDSVDPALIDAIAVDQALRPVGLVANGGALRSRAERSVVFWALADARYPVVAVDAEGSPESLHRRTAPVRSEVTVAPHTAYAPLIATLRARHSDTGEGAWLERELDQAVRAKATLLVTVRLPDASERTFTLEASGLGGGRLRGLDRAADIERTLPISSIVAAVPTDAVPSGRR
;
A
#
# COMPACT_ATOMS: atom_id res chain seq x y z
N MET A 1 39.92 16.09 -14.74
CA MET A 1 38.73 15.81 -13.93
C MET A 1 38.32 14.37 -14.25
N ALA A 2 37.98 13.57 -13.26
CA ALA A 2 37.50 12.20 -13.47
C ALA A 2 36.15 12.23 -14.21
N SER A 3 35.83 11.19 -14.99
CA SER A 3 34.49 11.04 -15.59
C SER A 3 33.40 11.04 -14.51
N ASP A 4 32.18 11.42 -14.90
CA ASP A 4 31.02 11.44 -14.00
C ASP A 4 30.73 10.06 -13.41
N GLU A 5 30.90 9.00 -14.20
CA GLU A 5 30.75 7.61 -13.78
C GLU A 5 31.77 7.24 -12.70
N ARG A 6 33.04 7.64 -12.86
CA ARG A 6 34.07 7.39 -11.86
C ARG A 6 33.79 8.15 -10.57
N ALA A 7 33.35 9.40 -10.67
CA ALA A 7 32.98 10.21 -9.51
C ALA A 7 31.79 9.59 -8.76
N LEU A 8 30.73 9.20 -9.48
CA LEU A 8 29.56 8.55 -8.89
C LEU A 8 29.89 7.17 -8.33
N ALA A 9 30.69 6.37 -9.01
CA ALA A 9 31.08 5.04 -8.53
C ALA A 9 31.90 5.12 -7.23
N THR A 10 32.77 6.13 -7.11
CA THR A 10 33.51 6.42 -5.87
C THR A 10 32.56 6.83 -4.75
N TRP A 11 31.58 7.70 -5.08
CA TRP A 11 30.56 8.14 -4.13
C TRP A 11 29.68 6.97 -3.66
N LEU A 12 29.24 6.08 -4.55
CA LEU A 12 28.49 4.87 -4.22
C LEU A 12 29.31 3.93 -3.33
N ALA A 13 30.59 3.72 -3.66
CA ALA A 13 31.47 2.87 -2.88
C ALA A 13 31.70 3.37 -1.44
N ALA A 14 31.56 4.68 -1.19
CA ALA A 14 31.70 5.26 0.14
C ALA A 14 30.43 5.16 1.02
N ARG A 15 29.27 4.80 0.44
CA ARG A 15 27.98 4.71 1.16
C ARG A 15 27.88 3.46 2.02
N SER A 16 26.94 3.46 2.98
CA SER A 16 26.56 2.22 3.67
C SER A 16 25.75 1.29 2.75
N ASP A 17 25.65 0.01 3.11
CA ASP A 17 24.83 -0.94 2.35
C ASP A 17 23.33 -0.59 2.41
N ASP A 18 22.87 -0.02 3.53
CA ASP A 18 21.51 0.47 3.67
C ASP A 18 21.23 1.66 2.74
N ASP A 19 22.15 2.63 2.68
CA ASP A 19 22.04 3.77 1.76
C ASP A 19 22.00 3.31 0.29
N LEU A 20 22.87 2.36 -0.07
CA LEU A 20 22.88 1.78 -1.42
C LEU A 20 21.55 1.10 -1.76
N ALA A 21 21.00 0.33 -0.82
CA ALA A 21 19.70 -0.31 -1.01
C ALA A 21 18.57 0.71 -1.20
N VAL A 22 18.58 1.82 -0.44
CA VAL A 22 17.62 2.93 -0.59
C VAL A 22 17.77 3.59 -1.96
N ILE A 23 19.01 3.87 -2.40
CA ILE A 23 19.30 4.46 -3.72
C ILE A 23 18.78 3.55 -4.84
N PHE A 24 19.14 2.26 -4.82
CA PHE A 24 18.74 1.32 -5.85
C PHE A 24 17.23 1.11 -5.91
N ALA A 25 16.57 1.04 -4.75
CA ALA A 25 15.12 0.97 -4.66
C ALA A 25 14.44 2.21 -5.27
N ALA A 26 14.85 3.41 -4.85
CA ALA A 26 14.28 4.67 -5.33
C ALA A 26 14.45 4.82 -6.85
N ARG A 27 15.63 4.45 -7.37
CA ARG A 27 15.99 4.47 -8.79
C ARG A 27 15.34 3.35 -9.61
N GLY A 28 14.60 2.43 -8.97
CA GLY A 28 13.91 1.32 -9.63
C GLY A 28 14.86 0.35 -10.32
N VAL A 29 16.01 0.11 -9.71
CA VAL A 29 17.01 -0.86 -10.17
C VAL A 29 16.51 -2.26 -9.84
N SER A 30 16.66 -3.21 -10.76
CA SER A 30 16.33 -4.60 -10.45
C SER A 30 17.30 -5.16 -9.40
N PRO A 31 16.84 -5.84 -8.33
CA PRO A 31 17.74 -6.57 -7.42
C PRO A 31 18.60 -7.62 -8.13
N ALA A 32 18.15 -8.10 -9.30
CA ALA A 32 18.88 -9.02 -10.17
C ALA A 32 19.66 -8.30 -11.29
N ALA A 33 19.98 -7.01 -11.14
CA ALA A 33 20.79 -6.28 -12.11
C ALA A 33 22.15 -6.97 -12.33
N GLY A 34 22.58 -7.07 -13.58
CA GLY A 34 23.85 -7.70 -13.96
C GLY A 34 25.10 -6.86 -13.68
N TRP A 35 25.05 -5.91 -12.74
CA TRP A 35 26.17 -5.03 -12.42
C TRP A 35 27.25 -5.79 -11.67
N ARG A 36 28.49 -5.70 -12.15
CA ARG A 36 29.60 -6.47 -11.57
C ARG A 36 30.41 -5.64 -10.58
N ASP A 37 30.45 -4.33 -10.75
CA ASP A 37 31.22 -3.39 -9.93
C ASP A 37 30.49 -2.03 -9.84
N PHE A 38 31.00 -1.13 -9.00
CA PHE A 38 30.39 0.20 -8.83
C PHE A 38 30.45 1.06 -10.10
N PHE A 39 31.31 0.75 -11.07
CA PHE A 39 31.34 1.45 -12.35
C PHE A 39 30.15 1.02 -13.22
N ASP A 40 29.89 -0.29 -13.36
CA ASP A 40 28.69 -0.80 -14.05
C ASP A 40 27.40 -0.23 -13.39
N ALA A 41 27.39 -0.05 -12.07
CA ALA A 41 26.29 0.60 -11.35
C ALA A 41 26.16 2.11 -11.64
N ALA A 42 27.28 2.83 -11.65
CA ALA A 42 27.30 4.26 -11.98
C ALA A 42 26.87 4.53 -13.42
N ASP A 43 27.36 3.74 -14.39
CA ASP A 43 26.99 3.79 -15.81
C ASP A 43 25.47 3.59 -15.97
N GLY A 44 24.90 2.54 -15.34
CA GLY A 44 23.46 2.29 -15.39
C GLY A 44 22.60 3.35 -14.68
N LEU A 45 23.14 4.05 -13.68
CA LEU A 45 22.46 5.15 -12.99
C LEU A 45 22.59 6.49 -13.73
N LEU A 46 23.63 6.67 -14.54
CA LEU A 46 23.84 7.85 -15.37
C LEU A 46 23.29 7.71 -16.79
N ASP A 47 22.81 6.52 -17.16
CA ASP A 47 22.05 6.31 -18.39
C ASP A 47 20.88 7.33 -18.51
N PRO A 48 20.71 8.02 -19.66
CA PRO A 48 19.69 9.05 -19.83
C PRO A 48 18.26 8.59 -19.51
N ILE A 49 17.90 7.35 -19.85
CA ILE A 49 16.56 6.80 -19.57
C ILE A 49 16.40 6.59 -18.06
N SER A 50 17.45 6.13 -17.38
CA SER A 50 17.49 5.99 -15.93
C SER A 50 17.31 7.34 -15.23
N ILE A 51 18.00 8.38 -15.69
CA ILE A 51 17.90 9.75 -15.15
C ILE A 51 16.51 10.31 -15.39
N ASP A 52 16.02 10.29 -16.64
CA ASP A 52 14.71 10.85 -16.98
C ASP A 52 13.60 10.19 -16.16
N ARG A 53 13.63 8.86 -16.03
CA ARG A 53 12.69 8.12 -15.18
C ARG A 53 12.79 8.53 -13.71
N ALA A 54 13.97 8.83 -13.18
CA ALA A 54 14.12 9.32 -11.81
C ALA A 54 13.57 10.74 -11.66
N LEU A 55 13.80 11.62 -12.64
CA LEU A 55 13.31 13.00 -12.64
C LEU A 55 11.78 13.07 -12.70
N THR A 56 11.09 12.13 -13.38
CA THR A 56 9.62 12.06 -13.34
C THR A 56 9.04 11.88 -11.94
N LYS A 57 9.80 11.27 -11.02
CA LYS A 57 9.39 11.03 -9.64
C LYS A 57 9.70 12.19 -8.70
N LEU A 58 10.35 13.25 -9.18
CA LEU A 58 10.71 14.39 -8.34
C LEU A 58 9.53 15.36 -8.20
N PRO A 59 9.30 15.88 -6.98
CA PRO A 59 8.34 16.95 -6.80
C PRO A 59 8.84 18.24 -7.44
N ARG A 60 7.93 19.14 -7.80
CA ARG A 60 8.20 20.44 -8.41
C ARG A 60 9.25 21.25 -7.64
N ALA A 61 9.18 21.27 -6.30
CA ALA A 61 10.15 21.96 -5.46
C ALA A 61 11.57 21.40 -5.63
N ALA A 62 11.72 20.08 -5.78
CA ALA A 62 13.01 19.46 -6.06
C ALA A 62 13.50 19.79 -7.48
N LEU A 63 12.62 19.79 -8.48
CA LEU A 63 12.98 20.19 -9.85
C LEU A 63 13.48 21.65 -9.90
N GLN A 64 12.82 22.55 -9.17
CA GLN A 64 13.27 23.93 -8.99
C GLN A 64 14.66 24.01 -8.36
N ALA A 65 14.90 23.25 -7.29
CA ALA A 65 16.20 23.21 -6.61
C ALA A 65 17.32 22.65 -7.49
N LEU A 66 17.00 21.78 -8.45
CA LEU A 66 17.96 21.29 -9.42
C LEU A 66 18.25 22.30 -10.54
N ALA A 67 17.26 23.08 -10.97
CA ALA A 67 17.43 24.08 -12.02
C ALA A 67 18.06 25.38 -11.52
N ASP A 68 17.71 25.83 -10.31
CA ASP A 68 18.25 27.03 -9.67
C ASP A 68 18.55 26.77 -8.18
N PRO A 69 19.77 26.27 -7.86
CA PRO A 69 20.17 25.97 -6.49
C PRO A 69 20.24 27.20 -5.57
N ALA A 70 20.31 28.42 -6.13
CA ALA A 70 20.48 29.65 -5.35
C ALA A 70 19.15 30.29 -4.90
N GLY A 71 18.04 29.93 -5.55
CA GLY A 71 16.72 30.54 -5.32
C GLY A 71 15.62 29.58 -4.87
N ALA A 72 15.90 28.29 -4.74
CA ALA A 72 14.87 27.28 -4.55
C ALA A 72 14.50 27.00 -3.07
N PRO A 73 13.25 26.58 -2.81
CA PRO A 73 12.85 26.05 -1.50
C PRO A 73 13.63 24.77 -1.17
N GLU A 74 13.80 24.51 0.13
CA GLU A 74 14.46 23.30 0.63
C GLU A 74 13.68 22.05 0.18
N ALA A 75 14.37 21.11 -0.48
CA ALA A 75 13.74 19.92 -1.06
C ALA A 75 13.82 18.73 -0.08
N PRO A 76 12.84 17.81 -0.08
CA PRO A 76 12.88 16.64 0.80
C PRO A 76 14.02 15.69 0.43
N ALA A 77 14.63 15.02 1.43
CA ALA A 77 15.82 14.17 1.29
C ALA A 77 15.69 13.02 0.26
N VAL A 78 14.48 12.51 0.02
CA VAL A 78 14.22 11.49 -1.03
C VAL A 78 14.59 12.01 -2.43
N SER A 79 14.50 13.33 -2.62
CA SER A 79 14.89 14.01 -3.86
C SER A 79 16.39 13.90 -4.14
N ASP A 80 17.22 13.93 -3.09
CA ASP A 80 18.67 13.86 -3.22
C ASP A 80 19.13 12.47 -3.71
N THR A 81 18.41 11.43 -3.30
CA THR A 81 18.62 10.05 -3.74
C THR A 81 18.27 9.87 -5.22
N LEU A 82 17.12 10.39 -5.65
CA LEU A 82 16.68 10.30 -7.04
C LEU A 82 17.57 11.12 -7.98
N ALA A 83 17.98 12.32 -7.55
CA ALA A 83 18.82 13.23 -8.31
C ALA A 83 20.33 12.92 -8.23
N LEU A 84 20.74 11.94 -7.43
CA LEU A 84 22.15 11.60 -7.17
C LEU A 84 22.95 12.83 -6.74
N ARG A 85 22.49 13.54 -5.72
CA ARG A 85 23.25 14.68 -5.18
C ARG A 85 24.42 14.16 -4.35
N SER A 86 25.59 14.74 -4.62
CA SER A 86 26.80 14.52 -3.83
C SER A 86 26.68 15.11 -2.42
N ASP A 87 27.61 14.78 -1.53
CA ASP A 87 27.66 15.30 -0.15
C ASP A 87 27.76 16.82 -0.06
N THR A 88 28.22 17.48 -1.13
CA THR A 88 28.31 18.93 -1.24
C THR A 88 27.00 19.56 -1.73
N GLY A 89 25.94 18.78 -1.91
CA GLY A 89 24.63 19.23 -2.40
C GLY A 89 24.55 19.45 -3.91
N THR A 90 25.64 19.19 -4.64
CA THR A 90 25.74 19.36 -6.10
C THR A 90 25.37 18.06 -6.82
N VAL A 91 24.61 18.16 -7.92
CA VAL A 91 24.35 17.02 -8.81
C VAL A 91 25.54 16.76 -9.76
N PHE A 92 25.67 15.52 -10.23
CA PHE A 92 26.65 15.17 -11.25
C PHE A 92 26.35 15.90 -12.59
N PRO A 93 27.37 16.33 -13.35
CA PRO A 93 27.19 17.09 -14.60
C PRO A 93 26.22 16.45 -15.61
N THR A 94 26.23 15.12 -15.75
CA THR A 94 25.31 14.39 -16.64
C THR A 94 23.85 14.56 -16.20
N VAL A 95 23.58 14.55 -14.89
CA VAL A 95 22.23 14.82 -14.37
C VAL A 95 21.86 16.28 -14.60
N ALA A 96 22.78 17.22 -14.34
CA ALA A 96 22.54 18.65 -14.59
C ALA A 96 22.20 18.93 -16.06
N ALA A 97 22.91 18.30 -17.00
CA ALA A 97 22.65 18.43 -18.43
C ALA A 97 21.25 17.93 -18.80
N ARG A 98 20.81 16.80 -18.23
CA ARG A 98 19.43 16.29 -18.43
C ARG A 98 18.38 17.24 -17.85
N VAL A 99 18.62 17.79 -16.66
CA VAL A 99 17.75 18.80 -16.04
C VAL A 99 17.61 20.03 -16.94
N SER A 100 18.71 20.57 -17.48
CA SER A 100 18.67 21.71 -18.41
C SER A 100 17.85 21.40 -19.66
N VAL A 101 18.05 20.23 -20.28
CA VAL A 101 17.26 19.81 -21.46
C VAL A 101 15.77 19.75 -21.15
N LEU A 102 15.39 19.21 -19.98
CA LEU A 102 13.99 19.15 -19.55
C LEU A 102 13.42 20.53 -19.20
N ALA A 103 14.22 21.40 -18.59
CA ALA A 103 13.80 22.77 -18.26
C ALA A 103 13.55 23.61 -19.51
N GLU A 104 14.32 23.40 -20.59
CA GLU A 104 14.05 24.02 -21.89
C GLU A 104 12.81 23.44 -22.58
N ALA A 105 12.62 22.12 -22.49
CA ALA A 105 11.50 21.44 -23.13
C ALA A 105 10.15 21.63 -22.40
N THR A 106 10.17 21.82 -21.07
CA THR A 106 8.98 21.90 -20.22
C THR A 106 9.18 22.95 -19.11
N PRO A 107 9.29 24.25 -19.44
CA PRO A 107 9.63 25.30 -18.46
C PRO A 107 8.66 25.37 -17.28
N GLU A 108 7.38 25.10 -17.50
CA GLU A 108 6.33 25.11 -16.49
C GLU A 108 6.51 24.06 -15.38
N ALA A 109 7.32 23.02 -15.61
CA ALA A 109 7.65 22.03 -14.58
C ALA A 109 8.67 22.58 -13.55
N PHE A 110 9.39 23.63 -13.90
CA PHE A 110 10.48 24.22 -13.11
C PHE A 110 10.15 25.59 -12.53
N THR A 111 8.92 26.08 -12.71
CA THR A 111 8.45 27.35 -12.15
C THR A 111 7.57 27.16 -10.91
N PRO A 112 7.54 28.12 -9.96
CA PRO A 112 6.64 28.06 -8.82
C PRO A 112 5.18 28.09 -9.26
N LEU A 113 4.33 27.38 -8.51
CA LEU A 113 2.88 27.47 -8.70
C LEU A 113 2.41 28.85 -8.19
N PRO A 114 1.38 29.43 -8.83
CA PRO A 114 0.80 30.70 -8.35
C PRO A 114 0.19 30.51 -6.96
N ASP A 115 0.16 31.58 -6.17
CA ASP A 115 -0.47 31.54 -4.85
C ASP A 115 -1.91 31.03 -4.94
N ALA A 116 -2.26 30.13 -4.03
CA ALA A 116 -3.61 29.60 -3.95
C ALA A 116 -4.57 30.72 -3.56
N ALA A 117 -5.67 30.87 -4.30
CA ALA A 117 -6.73 31.80 -3.90
C ALA A 117 -7.32 31.35 -2.55
N PRO A 118 -7.67 32.30 -1.66
CA PRO A 118 -8.35 31.96 -0.43
C PRO A 118 -9.67 31.29 -0.76
N VAL A 119 -9.91 30.12 -0.18
CA VAL A 119 -11.15 29.37 -0.41
C VAL A 119 -12.19 29.77 0.63
N ALA A 120 -13.45 29.93 0.19
CA ALA A 120 -14.55 30.26 1.09
C ALA A 120 -14.81 29.12 2.08
N GLY A 121 -15.36 29.48 3.25
CA GLY A 121 -15.83 28.52 4.24
C GLY A 121 -16.98 27.67 3.70
N VAL A 122 -17.03 26.41 4.15
CA VAL A 122 -17.99 25.38 3.74
C VAL A 122 -19.03 25.20 4.82
N GLY A 123 -20.20 24.64 4.49
CA GLY A 123 -21.08 24.06 5.50
C GLY A 123 -20.45 22.85 6.17
N GLU A 124 -19.97 22.99 7.40
CA GLU A 124 -19.34 21.91 8.18
C GLU A 124 -20.27 20.69 8.32
N ALA A 125 -21.58 20.93 8.43
CA ALA A 125 -22.58 19.88 8.51
C ALA A 125 -22.61 18.97 7.26
N GLU A 126 -22.50 19.54 6.05
CA GLU A 126 -22.49 18.75 4.81
C GLU A 126 -21.19 17.95 4.67
N ALA A 127 -20.06 18.52 5.09
CA ALA A 127 -18.78 17.82 5.11
C ALA A 127 -18.79 16.64 6.10
N ALA A 128 -19.35 16.85 7.30
CA ALA A 128 -19.51 15.81 8.31
C ALA A 128 -20.49 14.70 7.87
N GLU A 129 -21.60 15.05 7.21
CA GLU A 129 -22.55 14.08 6.66
C GLU A 129 -21.92 13.19 5.58
N ARG A 130 -21.08 13.77 4.70
CA ARG A 130 -20.29 12.99 3.73
C ARG A 130 -19.32 12.04 4.44
N ALA A 131 -18.59 12.52 5.44
CA ALA A 131 -17.66 11.70 6.21
C ALA A 131 -18.37 10.54 6.93
N PHE A 132 -19.55 10.81 7.51
CA PHE A 132 -20.41 9.81 8.14
C PHE A 132 -20.86 8.74 7.13
N THR A 133 -21.31 9.16 5.95
CA THR A 133 -21.72 8.25 4.86
C THR A 133 -20.55 7.39 4.37
N ALA A 134 -19.37 7.99 4.19
CA ALA A 134 -18.15 7.29 3.79
C ALA A 134 -17.71 6.24 4.82
N ALA A 135 -17.77 6.58 6.12
CA ALA A 135 -17.48 5.65 7.20
C ALA A 135 -18.45 4.46 7.22
N GLY A 136 -19.74 4.71 6.97
CA GLY A 136 -20.76 3.65 6.84
C GLY A 136 -20.49 2.72 5.64
N ALA A 137 -20.24 3.30 4.47
CA ALA A 137 -19.93 2.53 3.25
C ALA A 137 -18.66 1.68 3.41
N LEU A 138 -17.58 2.26 3.97
CA LEU A 138 -16.35 1.51 4.24
C LEU A 138 -16.59 0.37 5.24
N ALA A 139 -17.37 0.59 6.30
CA ALA A 139 -17.72 -0.47 7.25
C ALA A 139 -18.44 -1.64 6.58
N GLU A 140 -19.36 -1.39 5.65
CA GLU A 140 -20.04 -2.45 4.89
C GLU A 140 -19.09 -3.20 3.95
N ILE A 141 -18.16 -2.50 3.30
CA ILE A 141 -17.12 -3.13 2.48
C ILE A 141 -16.28 -4.08 3.35
N LEU A 142 -15.83 -3.62 4.53
CA LEU A 142 -15.03 -4.43 5.45
C LEU A 142 -15.80 -5.63 5.99
N VAL A 143 -17.07 -5.45 6.41
CA VAL A 143 -17.94 -6.55 6.86
C VAL A 143 -18.15 -7.57 5.75
N THR A 144 -18.28 -7.12 4.49
CA THR A 144 -18.37 -8.02 3.34
C THR A 144 -17.05 -8.77 3.11
N ALA A 145 -15.92 -8.07 3.22
CA ALA A 145 -14.58 -8.64 3.07
C ALA A 145 -14.25 -9.70 4.14
N ARG A 146 -14.83 -9.59 5.34
CA ARG A 146 -14.71 -10.62 6.40
C ARG A 146 -15.26 -11.99 5.98
N ARG A 147 -16.30 -12.00 5.13
CA ARG A 147 -16.95 -13.23 4.67
C ARG A 147 -16.28 -13.82 3.44
N ALA A 148 -15.84 -12.96 2.52
CA ALA A 148 -15.15 -13.35 1.30
C ALA A 148 -14.15 -12.26 0.87
N PRO A 149 -12.87 -12.59 0.61
CA PRO A 149 -11.90 -11.64 0.09
C PRO A 149 -12.39 -10.93 -1.17
N ILE A 150 -11.96 -9.67 -1.35
CA ILE A 150 -12.29 -8.88 -2.53
C ILE A 150 -11.14 -9.01 -3.53
N SER A 151 -11.41 -9.55 -4.73
CA SER A 151 -10.37 -9.79 -5.74
C SER A 151 -10.00 -8.51 -6.51
N ARG A 152 -8.75 -8.43 -7.00
CA ARG A 152 -8.16 -7.32 -7.77
C ARG A 152 -7.62 -7.77 -9.12
N THR A 153 -7.51 -6.84 -10.05
CA THR A 153 -6.87 -7.04 -11.36
C THR A 153 -5.37 -6.72 -11.30
N GLY A 154 -4.58 -7.62 -10.70
CA GLY A 154 -3.16 -7.36 -10.42
C GLY A 154 -2.99 -6.25 -9.38
N ALA A 155 -2.08 -5.29 -9.60
CA ALA A 155 -1.98 -4.07 -8.78
C ALA A 155 -3.11 -3.05 -9.07
N GLY A 156 -4.01 -3.37 -10.00
CA GLY A 156 -5.09 -2.51 -10.45
C GLY A 156 -6.34 -2.54 -9.55
N PRO A 157 -7.48 -2.06 -10.10
CA PRO A 157 -8.74 -1.95 -9.37
C PRO A 157 -9.35 -3.31 -9.02
N VAL A 158 -10.41 -3.26 -8.21
CA VAL A 158 -11.25 -4.40 -7.86
C VAL A 158 -11.76 -5.12 -9.11
N SER A 159 -11.85 -6.45 -9.02
CA SER A 159 -12.36 -7.31 -10.09
C SER A 159 -13.77 -6.86 -10.54
N ALA A 160 -14.09 -7.03 -11.82
CA ALA A 160 -15.41 -6.68 -12.34
C ALA A 160 -16.55 -7.44 -11.63
N LEU A 161 -16.27 -8.66 -11.15
CA LEU A 161 -17.23 -9.48 -10.40
C LEU A 161 -17.54 -8.87 -9.04
N ASP A 162 -16.52 -8.57 -8.24
CA ASP A 162 -16.70 -8.00 -6.90
C ASP A 162 -17.23 -6.57 -6.96
N ARG A 163 -16.77 -5.78 -7.95
CA ARG A 163 -17.29 -4.43 -8.22
C ARG A 163 -18.79 -4.48 -8.47
N ARG A 164 -19.24 -5.36 -9.36
CA ARG A 164 -20.67 -5.55 -9.64
C ARG A 164 -21.42 -6.02 -8.39
N ARG A 165 -20.87 -6.97 -7.63
CA ARG A 165 -21.47 -7.47 -6.39
C ARG A 165 -21.71 -6.35 -5.37
N LEU A 166 -20.73 -5.46 -5.17
CA LEU A 166 -20.84 -4.37 -4.20
C LEU A 166 -21.80 -3.26 -4.66
N LEU A 167 -21.84 -2.97 -5.97
CA LEU A 167 -22.82 -2.04 -6.57
C LEU A 167 -24.25 -2.60 -6.52
N GLU A 168 -24.45 -3.87 -6.84
CA GLU A 168 -25.78 -4.53 -6.78
C GLU A 168 -26.28 -4.66 -5.33
N ALA A 169 -25.37 -4.77 -4.37
CA ALA A 169 -25.69 -4.67 -2.95
C ALA A 169 -25.92 -3.23 -2.48
N ASP A 170 -25.73 -2.23 -3.36
CA ASP A 170 -25.88 -0.79 -3.14
C ASP A 170 -25.01 -0.30 -1.96
N ILE A 171 -23.86 -0.96 -1.73
CA ILE A 171 -22.88 -0.58 -0.70
C ILE A 171 -22.12 0.69 -1.09
N VAL A 172 -21.92 0.89 -2.39
CA VAL A 172 -21.28 2.04 -3.02
C VAL A 172 -22.10 2.46 -4.23
N ASP A 173 -22.07 3.73 -4.57
CA ASP A 173 -22.81 4.29 -5.70
C ASP A 173 -22.05 4.15 -7.03
N SER A 174 -20.72 4.05 -6.94
CA SER A 174 -19.87 4.02 -8.13
C SER A 174 -18.60 3.18 -7.96
N ALA A 175 -18.00 2.82 -9.09
CA ALA A 175 -16.70 2.17 -9.12
C ALA A 175 -15.58 3.05 -8.55
N GLU A 176 -15.66 4.36 -8.80
CA GLU A 176 -14.75 5.38 -8.26
C GLU A 176 -14.96 5.54 -6.75
N GLU A 177 -16.22 5.47 -6.31
CA GLU A 177 -16.70 5.07 -4.98
C GLU A 177 -15.77 4.08 -4.27
N LEU A 178 -15.81 2.87 -4.82
CA LEU A 178 -15.14 1.71 -4.27
C LEU A 178 -13.62 1.86 -4.25
N ASP A 179 -13.03 2.30 -5.35
CA ASP A 179 -11.59 2.50 -5.46
C ASP A 179 -11.12 3.61 -4.48
N ASP A 180 -11.95 4.66 -4.34
CA ASP A 180 -11.98 5.70 -3.30
C ASP A 180 -11.74 5.19 -1.88
N LEU A 181 -12.70 4.38 -1.44
CA LEU A 181 -12.80 3.86 -0.08
C LEU A 181 -11.73 2.80 0.22
N LEU A 182 -11.38 1.94 -0.75
CA LEU A 182 -10.34 0.94 -0.56
C LEU A 182 -8.94 1.56 -0.49
N ALA A 183 -8.67 2.60 -1.26
CA ALA A 183 -7.42 3.36 -1.13
C ALA A 183 -7.30 4.01 0.26
N ALA A 184 -8.38 4.61 0.77
CA ALA A 184 -8.41 5.16 2.12
C ALA A 184 -8.22 4.07 3.21
N ALA A 185 -8.82 2.88 3.00
CA ALA A 185 -8.66 1.75 3.90
C ALA A 185 -7.23 1.20 3.92
N GLU A 186 -6.56 1.14 2.77
CA GLU A 186 -5.16 0.72 2.65
C GLU A 186 -4.23 1.76 3.31
N HIS A 187 -4.50 3.05 3.15
CA HIS A 187 -3.75 4.11 3.82
C HIS A 187 -3.86 4.05 5.35
N ALA A 188 -5.03 3.67 5.85
CA ALA A 188 -5.34 3.51 7.27
C ALA A 188 -5.01 2.11 7.82
N ASP A 189 -4.33 1.25 7.04
CA ASP A 189 -3.96 -0.12 7.41
C ASP A 189 -5.17 -0.99 7.84
N LEU A 190 -6.37 -0.70 7.33
CA LEU A 190 -7.59 -1.46 7.61
C LEU A 190 -7.72 -2.69 6.71
N VAL A 191 -7.11 -2.64 5.53
CA VAL A 191 -6.99 -3.75 4.59
C VAL A 191 -5.54 -3.93 4.16
N ALA A 192 -5.16 -5.18 3.93
CA ALA A 192 -3.90 -5.55 3.29
C ALA A 192 -4.18 -6.17 1.92
N THR A 193 -3.28 -5.92 0.97
CA THR A 193 -3.29 -6.60 -0.33
C THR A 193 -2.34 -7.80 -0.25
N ASP A 194 -2.85 -9.01 -0.48
CA ASP A 194 -2.05 -10.24 -0.65
C ASP A 194 -2.26 -10.75 -2.09
N GLY A 195 -1.23 -10.63 -2.92
CA GLY A 195 -1.30 -10.96 -4.34
C GLY A 195 -2.38 -10.20 -5.12
N ARG A 196 -3.57 -10.81 -5.25
CA ARG A 196 -4.72 -10.26 -5.98
C ARG A 196 -5.97 -10.16 -5.11
N GLU A 197 -5.84 -10.21 -3.80
CA GLU A 197 -6.98 -10.15 -2.87
C GLU A 197 -6.76 -9.08 -1.81
N PHE A 198 -7.83 -8.34 -1.50
CA PHE A 198 -7.91 -7.52 -0.30
C PHE A 198 -8.42 -8.37 0.85
N THR A 199 -7.70 -8.32 1.97
CA THR A 199 -8.07 -8.96 3.22
C THR A 199 -8.11 -7.93 4.34
N ILE A 200 -9.06 -8.08 5.26
CA ILE A 200 -9.16 -7.20 6.42
C ILE A 200 -7.99 -7.47 7.37
N THR A 201 -7.38 -6.40 7.90
CA THR A 201 -6.32 -6.52 8.91
C THR A 201 -6.92 -6.63 10.31
N GLY A 202 -6.07 -6.93 11.31
CA GLY A 202 -6.50 -6.83 12.71
C GLY A 202 -6.89 -5.40 13.13
N ALA A 203 -6.34 -4.36 12.47
CA ALA A 203 -6.77 -2.99 12.70
C ALA A 203 -8.15 -2.72 12.08
N GLY A 204 -8.40 -3.25 10.87
CA GLY A 204 -9.72 -3.22 10.23
C GLY A 204 -10.82 -3.86 11.07
N GLU A 205 -10.54 -5.02 11.67
CA GLU A 205 -11.49 -5.70 12.58
C GLU A 205 -11.84 -4.83 13.80
N ARG A 206 -10.85 -4.20 14.45
CA ARG A 206 -11.10 -3.29 15.57
C ARG A 206 -11.84 -2.02 15.15
N TRP A 207 -11.51 -1.49 13.97
CA TRP A 207 -12.13 -0.28 13.42
C TRP A 207 -13.64 -0.44 13.20
N LEU A 208 -14.12 -1.67 12.96
CA LEU A 208 -15.55 -1.96 12.86
C LEU A 208 -16.31 -1.79 14.19
N GLU A 209 -15.64 -1.75 15.34
CA GLU A 209 -16.32 -1.67 16.64
C GLU A 209 -16.20 -0.28 17.30
N VAL A 210 -15.29 0.59 16.84
CA VAL A 210 -15.07 1.91 17.44
C VAL A 210 -16.10 2.95 16.93
N PRO A 211 -16.42 4.00 17.74
CA PRO A 211 -17.32 5.07 17.35
C PRO A 211 -16.92 5.79 16.06
N THR A 212 -17.89 6.39 15.37
CA THR A 212 -17.73 7.04 14.05
C THR A 212 -16.67 8.13 14.07
N LEU A 213 -16.57 8.90 15.16
CA LEU A 213 -15.52 9.90 15.32
C LEU A 213 -14.12 9.27 15.28
N ALA A 214 -13.91 8.17 16.02
CA ALA A 214 -12.64 7.44 16.03
C ALA A 214 -12.35 6.77 14.67
N ARG A 215 -13.39 6.29 13.99
CA ARG A 215 -13.29 5.75 12.63
C ARG A 215 -12.78 6.81 11.64
N TRP A 216 -13.38 8.01 11.70
CA TRP A 216 -12.99 9.15 10.89
C TRP A 216 -11.54 9.56 11.18
N THR A 217 -11.16 9.70 12.46
CA THR A 217 -9.79 10.04 12.86
C THR A 217 -8.78 9.06 12.27
N THR A 218 -9.01 7.75 12.42
CA THR A 218 -8.10 6.71 11.90
C THR A 218 -7.87 6.85 10.39
N VAL A 219 -8.94 7.13 9.63
CA VAL A 219 -8.83 7.25 8.17
C VAL A 219 -8.15 8.55 7.75
N VAL A 220 -8.43 9.65 8.44
CA VAL A 220 -7.78 10.95 8.17
C VAL A 220 -6.29 10.92 8.51
N GLU A 221 -5.91 10.28 9.62
CA GLU A 221 -4.49 10.05 9.97
C GLU A 221 -3.80 9.21 8.89
N GLY A 222 -4.39 8.07 8.51
CA GLY A 222 -3.86 7.22 7.46
C GLY A 222 -3.72 7.97 6.13
N TRP A 223 -4.73 8.75 5.74
CA TRP A 223 -4.69 9.59 4.54
C TRP A 223 -3.54 10.60 4.60
N ARG A 224 -3.44 11.37 5.70
CA ARG A 224 -2.40 12.40 5.91
C ARG A 224 -1.00 11.78 5.84
N ASP A 225 -0.79 10.69 6.56
CA ASP A 225 0.52 10.08 6.76
C ASP A 225 1.00 9.32 5.50
N ARG A 226 0.08 8.96 4.60
CA ARG A 226 0.38 8.27 3.33
C ARG A 226 0.33 9.20 2.11
N LEU A 227 0.15 10.50 2.28
CA LEU A 227 0.24 11.43 1.15
C LEU A 227 1.63 11.35 0.50
N PRO A 228 1.72 11.42 -0.85
CA PRO A 228 3.00 11.46 -1.53
C PRO A 228 3.86 12.65 -1.05
N ALA A 229 5.15 12.42 -0.83
CA ALA A 229 6.06 13.42 -0.24
C ALA A 229 6.07 14.78 -0.95
N GLY A 230 5.86 14.81 -2.26
CA GLY A 230 5.70 16.03 -3.05
C GLY A 230 4.48 16.89 -2.75
N LEU A 231 3.53 16.37 -1.96
CA LEU A 231 2.43 17.14 -1.39
C LEU A 231 2.79 17.76 -0.04
N ALA A 232 3.96 17.47 0.53
CA ALA A 232 4.45 18.16 1.72
C ALA A 232 5.36 19.33 1.32
N SER A 233 5.22 20.43 2.03
CA SER A 233 6.15 21.55 2.03
C SER A 233 7.40 21.23 2.84
N ALA A 234 8.43 22.08 2.74
CA ALA A 234 9.65 21.95 3.55
C ALA A 234 9.37 22.01 5.06
N GLY A 235 8.32 22.72 5.49
CA GLY A 235 7.92 22.85 6.89
C GLY A 235 7.14 21.65 7.43
N GLY A 236 6.80 20.67 6.58
CA GLY A 236 5.95 19.52 6.93
C GLY A 236 4.47 19.74 6.63
N ASP A 237 4.04 20.97 6.35
CA ASP A 237 2.66 21.27 5.98
C ASP A 237 2.30 20.65 4.63
N ILE A 238 1.10 20.11 4.50
CA ILE A 238 0.54 19.67 3.22
C ILE A 238 0.24 20.90 2.37
N LEU A 239 0.66 20.86 1.10
CA LEU A 239 0.41 21.89 0.11
C LEU A 239 -1.09 22.19 -0.01
N PRO A 240 -1.48 23.42 -0.36
CA PRO A 240 -2.87 23.73 -0.68
C PRO A 240 -3.43 22.78 -1.77
N PRO A 241 -4.70 22.34 -1.70
CA PRO A 241 -5.29 21.44 -2.69
C PRO A 241 -5.20 21.91 -4.14
N ALA A 242 -5.22 23.22 -4.36
CA ALA A 242 -5.03 23.83 -5.68
C ALA A 242 -3.66 23.49 -6.32
N HIS A 243 -2.66 23.11 -5.51
CA HIS A 243 -1.32 22.78 -5.96
C HIS A 243 -1.09 21.28 -6.15
N TRP A 244 -2.01 20.41 -5.72
CA TRP A 244 -1.79 18.96 -5.73
C TRP A 244 -1.57 18.41 -7.13
N ALA A 245 -2.37 18.83 -8.11
CA ALA A 245 -2.22 18.39 -9.51
C ALA A 245 -0.87 18.78 -10.13
N GLY A 246 -0.26 19.88 -9.66
CA GLY A 246 1.02 20.40 -10.17
C GLY A 246 2.25 19.90 -9.41
N ALA A 247 2.08 19.05 -8.39
CA ALA A 247 3.16 18.65 -7.49
C ALA A 247 4.24 17.79 -8.18
N TYR A 248 3.89 16.93 -9.15
CA TYR A 248 4.84 16.14 -9.95
C TYR A 248 4.62 16.42 -11.43
N PRO A 249 5.14 17.55 -11.95
CA PRO A 249 4.79 18.03 -13.28
C PRO A 249 5.36 17.18 -14.44
N LEU A 250 6.36 16.34 -14.17
CA LEU A 250 6.97 15.44 -15.15
C LEU A 250 6.34 14.02 -15.14
N ASP A 251 5.48 13.70 -14.17
CA ASP A 251 4.75 12.43 -14.13
C ASP A 251 3.40 12.60 -14.85
N ARG A 252 3.26 11.94 -16.00
CA ARG A 252 2.04 11.98 -16.82
C ARG A 252 0.82 11.37 -16.14
N ASP A 253 1.03 10.44 -15.20
CA ASP A 253 -0.02 9.71 -14.52
C ASP A 253 -0.40 10.40 -13.19
N TRP A 254 0.41 11.39 -12.75
CA TRP A 254 0.21 12.14 -11.52
C TRP A 254 -1.13 12.90 -11.42
N PRO A 255 -1.61 13.61 -12.46
CA PRO A 255 -2.87 14.36 -12.35
C PRO A 255 -4.06 13.49 -11.92
N ALA A 256 -4.13 12.24 -12.39
CA ALA A 256 -5.17 11.29 -11.98
C ALA A 256 -5.01 10.86 -10.51
N ARG A 257 -3.78 10.67 -10.04
CA ARG A 257 -3.48 10.34 -8.63
C ARG A 257 -3.76 11.51 -7.69
N ALA A 258 -3.43 12.73 -8.10
CA ALA A 258 -3.76 13.95 -7.36
C ALA A 258 -5.28 14.14 -7.25
N GLU A 259 -6.02 13.88 -8.33
CA GLU A 259 -7.48 13.93 -8.33
C GLU A 259 -8.08 12.86 -7.41
N GLN A 260 -7.53 11.65 -7.39
CA GLN A 260 -7.92 10.62 -6.42
C GLN A 260 -7.69 11.09 -4.98
N CYS A 261 -6.54 11.70 -4.67
CA CYS A 261 -6.27 12.26 -3.34
C CYS A 261 -7.32 13.32 -2.95
N ARG A 262 -7.71 14.17 -3.91
CA ARG A 262 -8.75 15.20 -3.75
C ARG A 262 -10.12 14.58 -3.48
N ARG A 263 -10.52 13.57 -4.24
CA ARG A 263 -11.81 12.88 -4.02
C ARG A 263 -11.85 12.16 -2.67
N ILE A 264 -10.76 11.54 -2.24
CA ILE A 264 -10.66 10.93 -0.90
C ILE A 264 -10.86 12.02 0.16
N ALA A 265 -10.13 13.14 0.05
CA ALA A 265 -10.27 14.26 0.99
C ALA A 265 -11.71 14.82 1.01
N ILE A 266 -12.38 14.94 -0.14
CA ILE A 266 -13.79 15.33 -0.20
C ILE A 266 -14.69 14.30 0.47
N ARG A 267 -14.52 13.02 0.16
CA ARG A 267 -15.37 11.95 0.69
C ARG A 267 -15.29 11.84 2.21
N TRP A 268 -14.13 12.10 2.77
CA TRP A 268 -13.89 12.13 4.22
C TRP A 268 -14.09 13.50 4.87
N GLY A 269 -14.74 14.44 4.17
CA GLY A 269 -15.14 15.72 4.74
C GLY A 269 -13.98 16.69 5.02
N LEU A 270 -12.79 16.47 4.45
CA LEU A 270 -11.67 17.39 4.55
C LEU A 270 -11.78 18.54 3.53
N LEU A 271 -12.42 18.30 2.40
CA LEU A 271 -12.67 19.31 1.37
C LEU A 271 -14.14 19.30 0.96
N SER A 272 -14.61 20.42 0.45
CA SER A 272 -15.88 20.54 -0.26
C SER A 272 -15.73 20.25 -1.75
N LEU A 273 -16.85 19.98 -2.41
CA LEU A 273 -16.92 19.78 -3.86
C LEU A 273 -16.44 21.01 -4.65
N ASP A 274 -16.70 22.21 -4.13
CA ASP A 274 -16.27 23.50 -4.67
C ASP A 274 -14.85 23.92 -4.20
N GLY A 275 -14.17 23.05 -3.45
CA GLY A 275 -12.80 23.24 -2.98
C GLY A 275 -12.67 23.90 -1.60
N GLY A 276 -13.78 24.32 -0.99
CA GLY A 276 -13.75 24.92 0.36
C GLY A 276 -13.24 23.96 1.43
N MET A 277 -12.81 24.53 2.56
CA MET A 277 -12.24 23.81 3.69
C MET A 277 -13.09 24.02 4.95
N PRO A 278 -13.62 22.95 5.58
CA PRO A 278 -14.16 23.03 6.93
C PRO A 278 -13.10 23.45 7.96
N GLU A 279 -13.54 23.90 9.14
CA GLU A 279 -12.68 24.45 10.21
C GLU A 279 -11.55 23.49 10.65
N TRP A 280 -11.77 22.18 10.61
CA TRP A 280 -10.75 21.18 10.98
C TRP A 280 -9.61 21.04 9.96
N THR A 281 -9.86 21.35 8.70
CA THR A 281 -8.93 21.02 7.61
C THR A 281 -7.62 21.81 7.67
N PRO A 282 -7.60 23.14 7.91
CA PRO A 282 -6.35 23.88 8.01
C PRO A 282 -5.38 23.32 9.04
N THR A 283 -5.86 22.89 10.21
CA THR A 283 -5.04 22.27 11.26
C THR A 283 -4.41 20.97 10.78
N ILE A 284 -5.19 20.13 10.08
CA ILE A 284 -4.72 18.85 9.53
C ILE A 284 -3.67 19.09 8.44
N LEU A 285 -3.89 20.07 7.55
CA LEU A 285 -2.94 20.44 6.51
C LEU A 285 -1.64 21.01 7.08
N ALA A 286 -1.69 21.74 8.19
CA ALA A 286 -0.50 22.23 8.91
C ALA A 286 0.23 21.14 9.71
N GLY A 287 -0.12 19.85 9.52
CA GLY A 287 0.50 18.74 10.25
C GLY A 287 0.15 18.67 11.73
N GLY A 288 -0.86 19.42 12.19
CA GLY A 288 -1.34 19.39 13.57
C GLY A 288 -2.08 18.10 13.92
N ASP A 289 -2.41 17.96 15.20
CA ASP A 289 -3.28 16.88 15.70
C ASP A 289 -4.66 16.96 15.05
N ILE A 290 -5.31 15.80 14.87
CA ILE A 290 -6.65 15.73 14.27
C ILE A 290 -7.66 16.41 15.23
N PRO A 291 -8.30 17.53 14.83
CA PRO A 291 -9.10 18.34 15.74
C PRO A 291 -10.51 17.78 15.92
N THR A 292 -10.64 16.66 16.64
CA THR A 292 -11.90 15.92 16.82
C THR A 292 -13.04 16.76 17.40
N ASP A 293 -12.72 17.72 18.27
CA ASP A 293 -13.71 18.59 18.94
C ASP A 293 -14.46 19.50 17.97
N THR A 294 -13.87 19.78 16.80
CA THR A 294 -14.48 20.65 15.78
C THR A 294 -15.45 19.90 14.87
N ILE A 295 -15.17 18.63 14.51
CA ILE A 295 -16.07 17.82 13.68
C ILE A 295 -17.16 17.12 14.49
N ALA A 296 -16.88 16.74 15.75
CA ALA A 296 -17.79 15.96 16.57
C ALA A 296 -19.22 16.55 16.71
N PRO A 297 -19.42 17.88 16.85
CA PRO A 297 -20.75 18.47 16.93
C PRO A 297 -21.57 18.35 15.64
N HIS A 298 -20.92 18.08 14.51
CA HIS A 298 -21.58 17.96 13.20
C HIS A 298 -21.89 16.52 12.80
N LEU A 299 -21.34 15.53 13.52
CA LEU A 299 -21.65 14.12 13.27
C LEU A 299 -23.00 13.73 13.89
N PRO A 300 -23.80 12.86 13.24
CA PRO A 300 -24.98 12.28 13.85
C PRO A 300 -24.67 11.58 15.18
N ALA A 301 -25.49 11.82 16.20
CA ALA A 301 -25.32 11.16 17.50
C ALA A 301 -25.63 9.66 17.39
N GLU A 302 -24.68 8.85 17.82
CA GLU A 302 -24.86 7.40 17.90
C GLU A 302 -25.79 7.03 19.07
N ILE A 303 -26.63 6.02 18.85
CA ILE A 303 -27.57 5.51 19.84
C ILE A 303 -27.22 4.09 20.25
N ASP A 304 -27.55 3.75 21.49
CA ASP A 304 -27.32 2.44 22.12
C ASP A 304 -28.63 1.66 22.35
N ARG A 305 -29.75 2.19 21.85
CA ARG A 305 -31.10 1.67 22.10
C ARG A 305 -31.90 1.52 20.80
N LEU A 306 -32.71 0.46 20.73
CA LEU A 306 -33.54 0.12 19.57
C LEU A 306 -34.92 -0.39 19.99
N TYR A 307 -35.85 -0.43 19.03
CA TYR A 307 -37.19 -0.98 19.22
C TYR A 307 -37.22 -2.44 18.76
N LEU A 308 -37.55 -3.37 19.65
CA LEU A 308 -37.82 -4.76 19.28
C LEU A 308 -39.31 -4.95 19.02
N GLN A 309 -39.64 -5.57 17.88
CA GLN A 309 -41.01 -5.76 17.41
C GLN A 309 -41.42 -7.24 17.37
N ALA A 310 -42.73 -7.50 17.47
CA ALA A 310 -43.28 -8.85 17.52
C ALA A 310 -43.19 -9.62 16.19
N ASP A 311 -42.89 -8.92 15.09
CA ASP A 311 -42.68 -9.50 13.75
C ASP A 311 -41.21 -9.91 13.50
N LEU A 312 -40.44 -10.08 14.59
CA LEU A 312 -39.02 -10.46 14.59
C LEU A 312 -38.12 -9.44 13.92
N THR A 313 -38.47 -8.16 14.05
CA THR A 313 -37.61 -7.05 13.60
C THR A 313 -37.11 -6.20 14.76
N ALA A 314 -35.94 -5.59 14.56
CA ALA A 314 -35.40 -4.52 15.39
C ALA A 314 -35.27 -3.25 14.55
N ILE A 315 -35.78 -2.12 15.05
CA ILE A 315 -35.68 -0.82 14.39
C ILE A 315 -34.80 0.11 15.23
N ALA A 316 -33.71 0.56 14.65
CA ALA A 316 -32.88 1.62 15.20
C ALA A 316 -33.37 2.98 14.66
N PRO A 317 -33.82 3.92 15.53
CA PRO A 317 -34.32 5.24 15.10
C PRO A 317 -33.22 6.20 14.62
N GLY A 318 -31.95 5.81 14.74
CA GLY A 318 -30.77 6.55 14.34
C GLY A 318 -29.58 5.61 14.19
N PRO A 319 -28.37 6.15 13.96
CA PRO A 319 -27.18 5.32 13.76
C PRO A 319 -26.80 4.61 15.06
N LEU A 320 -26.78 3.28 15.04
CA LEU A 320 -26.36 2.49 16.19
C LEU A 320 -24.87 2.69 16.48
N ALA A 321 -24.51 2.67 17.76
CA ALA A 321 -23.13 2.54 18.18
C ALA A 321 -22.47 1.35 17.45
N PRO A 322 -21.30 1.53 16.80
CA PRO A 322 -20.65 0.51 15.97
C PRO A 322 -20.49 -0.87 16.60
N ALA A 323 -20.05 -0.96 17.85
CA ALA A 323 -19.93 -2.23 18.57
C ALA A 323 -21.28 -2.95 18.73
N LEU A 324 -22.37 -2.20 18.95
CA LEU A 324 -23.73 -2.73 19.06
C LEU A 324 -24.21 -3.24 17.70
N ASP A 325 -24.00 -2.48 16.62
CA ASP A 325 -24.31 -2.92 15.25
C ASP A 325 -23.57 -4.23 14.91
N MET A 326 -22.27 -4.30 15.18
CA MET A 326 -21.48 -5.52 14.93
C MET A 326 -21.98 -6.72 15.73
N ARG A 327 -22.39 -6.50 16.99
CA ARG A 327 -22.99 -7.56 17.82
C ARG A 327 -24.35 -8.01 17.29
N LEU A 328 -25.20 -7.06 16.90
CA LEU A 328 -26.53 -7.36 16.36
C LEU A 328 -26.45 -8.16 15.06
N ARG A 329 -25.46 -7.89 14.19
CA ARG A 329 -25.22 -8.63 12.95
C ARG A 329 -24.78 -10.08 13.12
N ARG A 330 -24.33 -10.47 14.32
CA ARG A 330 -24.07 -11.89 14.63
C ARG A 330 -25.36 -12.70 14.77
N ILE A 331 -26.46 -12.04 15.15
CA ILE A 331 -27.72 -12.69 15.52
C ILE A 331 -28.92 -12.24 14.67
N ALA A 332 -28.73 -11.29 13.76
CA ALA A 332 -29.77 -10.74 12.90
C ALA A 332 -29.22 -10.32 11.53
N ILE A 333 -30.10 -10.28 10.53
CA ILE A 333 -29.78 -9.84 9.16
C ILE A 333 -30.20 -8.37 9.03
N ARG A 334 -29.30 -7.50 8.57
CA ARG A 334 -29.62 -6.09 8.27
C ARG A 334 -30.39 -6.01 6.94
N GLU A 335 -31.60 -5.47 6.97
CA GLU A 335 -32.47 -5.34 5.78
C GLU A 335 -32.39 -3.98 5.10
N SER A 336 -32.20 -2.90 5.86
CA SER A 336 -32.17 -1.53 5.35
C SER A 336 -30.92 -0.78 5.79
N ARG A 337 -30.37 0.01 4.86
CA ARG A 337 -29.18 0.85 5.05
C ARG A 337 -29.48 2.33 5.30
N ALA A 338 -30.75 2.72 5.36
CA ALA A 338 -31.16 4.12 5.58
C ALA A 338 -30.80 4.63 6.99
N GLN A 339 -31.03 5.93 7.24
CA GLN A 339 -30.84 6.58 8.55
C GLN A 339 -31.53 5.81 9.70
N ALA A 340 -32.64 5.12 9.42
CA ALA A 340 -33.20 4.10 10.28
C ALA A 340 -32.81 2.69 9.77
N SER A 341 -31.99 2.00 10.55
CA SER A 341 -31.57 0.63 10.24
C SER A 341 -32.59 -0.38 10.79
N THR A 342 -32.98 -1.34 9.95
CA THR A 342 -33.88 -2.45 10.33
C THR A 342 -33.12 -3.75 10.28
N TYR A 343 -33.27 -4.57 11.31
CA TYR A 343 -32.66 -5.90 11.42
C TYR A 343 -33.76 -6.92 11.57
N ARG A 344 -33.63 -8.08 10.90
CA ARG A 344 -34.55 -9.20 11.02
C ARG A 344 -33.86 -10.36 11.72
N PHE A 345 -34.52 -10.87 12.77
CA PHE A 345 -34.14 -12.11 13.41
C PHE A 345 -34.78 -13.28 12.68
N THR A 346 -33.99 -14.32 12.43
CA THR A 346 -34.43 -15.57 11.80
C THR A 346 -33.81 -16.74 12.54
N PRO A 347 -34.37 -17.96 12.43
CA PRO A 347 -33.73 -19.15 13.00
C PRO A 347 -32.27 -19.31 12.53
N GLU A 348 -31.98 -18.99 11.27
CA GLU A 348 -30.65 -19.11 10.68
C GLU A 348 -29.66 -18.09 11.25
N SER A 349 -30.09 -16.84 11.46
CA SER A 349 -29.22 -15.80 12.03
C SER A 349 -28.94 -16.03 13.51
N ILE A 350 -29.93 -16.50 14.28
CA ILE A 350 -29.71 -16.91 15.67
C ILE A 350 -28.77 -18.13 15.73
N ALA A 351 -29.00 -19.16 14.90
CA ALA A 351 -28.14 -20.33 14.85
C ALA A 351 -26.70 -20.01 14.44
N ALA A 352 -26.50 -19.04 13.52
CA ALA A 352 -25.18 -18.55 13.16
C ALA A 352 -24.47 -17.91 14.37
N GLY A 353 -25.15 -17.02 15.10
CA GLY A 353 -24.59 -16.41 16.31
C GLY A 353 -24.23 -17.42 17.39
N LEU A 354 -25.08 -18.44 17.62
CA LEU A 354 -24.79 -19.54 18.54
C LEU A 354 -23.57 -20.36 18.10
N THR A 355 -23.44 -20.60 16.79
CA THR A 355 -22.27 -21.30 16.20
C THR A 355 -20.98 -20.49 16.37
N GLU A 356 -21.07 -19.16 16.34
CA GLU A 356 -19.97 -18.23 16.58
C GLU A 356 -19.69 -17.98 18.08
N GLY A 357 -20.43 -18.64 19.00
CA GLY A 357 -20.15 -18.65 20.43
C GLY A 357 -21.07 -17.80 21.31
N GLU A 358 -22.15 -17.22 20.77
CA GLU A 358 -23.21 -16.65 21.62
C GLU A 358 -23.99 -17.78 22.33
N THR A 359 -24.68 -17.44 23.42
CA THR A 359 -25.56 -18.32 24.20
C THR A 359 -26.96 -17.73 24.24
N ALA A 360 -28.00 -18.54 24.54
CA ALA A 360 -29.36 -18.00 24.70
C ALA A 360 -29.39 -16.91 25.78
N GLU A 361 -28.67 -17.11 26.88
CA GLU A 361 -28.54 -16.17 27.97
C GLU A 361 -27.81 -14.89 27.55
N SER A 362 -26.71 -14.98 26.80
CA SER A 362 -25.97 -13.80 26.32
C SER A 362 -26.77 -13.00 25.29
N ILE A 363 -27.51 -13.67 24.42
CA ILE A 363 -28.42 -13.05 23.45
C ILE A 363 -29.55 -12.34 24.18
N HIS A 364 -30.22 -13.02 25.11
CA HIS A 364 -31.31 -12.44 25.89
C HIS A 364 -30.83 -11.24 26.72
N ALA A 365 -29.69 -11.35 27.40
CA ALA A 365 -29.11 -10.25 28.18
C ALA A 365 -28.81 -9.04 27.28
N PHE A 366 -28.20 -9.26 26.11
CA PHE A 366 -27.93 -8.20 25.14
C PHE A 366 -29.21 -7.54 24.62
N LEU A 367 -30.20 -8.32 24.19
CA LEU A 367 -31.46 -7.79 23.67
C LEU A 367 -32.24 -7.01 24.74
N ALA A 368 -32.20 -7.46 26.00
CA ALA A 368 -32.79 -6.75 27.13
C ALA A 368 -32.07 -5.43 27.41
N GLU A 369 -30.74 -5.41 27.29
CA GLU A 369 -29.93 -4.21 27.47
C GLU A 369 -30.22 -3.16 26.40
N VAL A 370 -30.35 -3.54 25.12
CA VAL A 370 -30.50 -2.57 24.02
C VAL A 370 -31.96 -2.20 23.71
N SER A 371 -32.95 -2.95 24.21
CA SER A 371 -34.35 -2.70 23.88
C SER A 371 -34.96 -1.51 24.64
N LEU A 372 -35.76 -0.71 23.95
CA LEU A 372 -36.66 0.31 24.52
C LEU A 372 -38.03 -0.26 24.90
N THR A 373 -38.42 -1.40 24.33
CA THR A 373 -39.77 -1.97 24.44
C THR A 373 -39.81 -3.28 25.23
N GLY A 374 -38.65 -3.76 25.71
CA GLY A 374 -38.48 -5.13 26.20
C GLY A 374 -38.35 -6.14 25.05
N ILE A 375 -38.22 -7.43 25.39
CA ILE A 375 -38.10 -8.50 24.38
C ILE A 375 -39.51 -9.05 24.10
N PRO A 376 -40.00 -8.99 22.84
CA PRO A 376 -41.28 -9.58 22.47
C PRO A 376 -41.27 -11.11 22.63
N GLN A 377 -42.38 -11.68 23.12
CA GLN A 377 -42.52 -13.14 23.31
C GLN A 377 -42.14 -13.98 22.08
N PRO A 378 -42.48 -13.60 20.82
CA PRO A 378 -42.06 -14.37 19.66
C PRO A 378 -40.54 -14.42 19.47
N LEU A 379 -39.83 -13.34 19.79
CA LEU A 379 -38.38 -13.27 19.69
C LEU A 379 -37.72 -14.10 20.80
N ASP A 380 -38.22 -14.01 22.03
CA ASP A 380 -37.76 -14.83 23.14
C ASP A 380 -37.90 -16.34 22.83
N TYR A 381 -39.07 -16.74 22.33
CA TYR A 381 -39.30 -18.12 21.90
C TYR A 381 -38.39 -18.54 20.73
N LEU A 382 -38.14 -17.65 19.77
CA LEU A 382 -37.21 -17.93 18.66
C LEU A 382 -35.81 -18.22 19.19
N VAL A 383 -35.29 -17.38 20.09
CA VAL A 383 -33.96 -17.54 20.69
C VAL A 383 -33.88 -18.87 21.44
N GLN A 384 -34.82 -19.13 22.36
CA GLN A 384 -34.80 -20.36 23.16
C GLN A 384 -34.96 -21.61 22.29
N SER A 385 -35.94 -21.64 21.40
CA SER A 385 -36.20 -22.83 20.58
C SER A 385 -35.14 -23.10 19.52
N THR A 386 -34.34 -22.09 19.15
CA THR A 386 -33.17 -22.26 18.28
C THR A 386 -31.99 -22.77 19.11
N ALA A 387 -31.77 -22.22 20.31
CA ALA A 387 -30.74 -22.69 21.23
C ALA A 387 -30.95 -24.14 21.68
N ASP A 388 -32.20 -24.54 21.97
CA ASP A 388 -32.53 -25.93 22.34
C ASP A 388 -32.24 -26.93 21.19
N ARG A 389 -32.37 -26.46 19.94
CA ARG A 389 -32.03 -27.25 18.75
C ARG A 389 -30.54 -27.19 18.43
N HIS A 390 -29.87 -26.11 18.79
CA HIS A 390 -28.43 -25.92 18.63
C HIS A 390 -27.71 -26.87 19.59
N GLY A 391 -26.91 -27.78 19.04
CA GLY A 391 -26.26 -28.84 19.81
C GLY A 391 -26.94 -30.21 19.76
N LEU A 392 -27.99 -30.36 18.94
CA LEU A 392 -28.47 -31.67 18.53
C LEU A 392 -27.38 -32.45 17.78
N VAL A 393 -26.48 -31.78 17.07
CA VAL A 393 -25.30 -32.39 16.43
C VAL A 393 -24.06 -31.93 17.17
N ARG A 394 -23.25 -32.87 17.66
CA ARG A 394 -22.05 -32.60 18.45
C ARG A 394 -20.82 -33.09 17.71
N VAL A 395 -19.77 -32.26 17.66
CA VAL A 395 -18.49 -32.59 17.03
C VAL A 395 -17.41 -32.63 18.11
N SER A 396 -16.78 -33.79 18.27
CA SER A 396 -15.73 -34.05 19.26
C SER A 396 -14.51 -34.67 18.59
N THR A 397 -13.40 -34.75 19.32
CA THR A 397 -12.26 -35.59 18.95
C THR A 397 -12.33 -36.87 19.77
N ASP A 398 -12.29 -38.04 19.13
CA ASP A 398 -12.33 -39.31 19.83
C ASP A 398 -10.94 -39.75 20.32
N ALA A 399 -10.90 -40.85 21.09
CA ALA A 399 -9.67 -41.38 21.67
C ALA A 399 -8.61 -41.82 20.63
N ALA A 400 -8.98 -41.99 19.36
CA ALA A 400 -8.06 -42.29 18.27
C ALA A 400 -7.54 -41.03 17.56
N GLY A 401 -7.91 -39.84 18.03
CA GLY A 401 -7.56 -38.56 17.42
C GLY A 401 -8.37 -38.24 16.17
N LEU A 402 -9.47 -38.95 15.92
CA LEU A 402 -10.36 -38.71 14.78
C LEU A 402 -11.54 -37.83 15.18
N THR A 403 -12.05 -37.05 14.24
CA THR A 403 -13.24 -36.25 14.47
C THR A 403 -14.47 -37.16 14.50
N ARG A 404 -15.27 -37.06 15.56
CA ARG A 404 -16.52 -37.78 15.76
C ARG A 404 -17.69 -36.82 15.73
N VAL A 405 -18.73 -37.17 14.98
CA VAL A 405 -20.00 -36.44 14.90
C VAL A 405 -21.10 -37.34 15.48
N ASP A 406 -21.76 -36.89 16.54
CA ASP A 406 -22.86 -37.62 17.17
C ASP A 406 -24.10 -36.74 17.35
N SER A 407 -25.25 -37.39 17.50
CA SER A 407 -26.52 -36.73 17.74
C SER A 407 -27.41 -37.59 18.62
N VAL A 408 -28.26 -36.95 19.41
CA VAL A 408 -29.35 -37.62 20.12
C VAL A 408 -30.49 -38.01 19.18
N ASP A 409 -30.54 -37.45 17.97
CA ASP A 409 -31.48 -37.80 16.92
C ASP A 409 -30.79 -38.64 15.82
N PRO A 410 -31.06 -39.96 15.76
CA PRO A 410 -30.48 -40.84 14.74
C PRO A 410 -30.80 -40.41 13.31
N ALA A 411 -31.95 -39.75 13.08
CA ALA A 411 -32.33 -39.29 11.75
C ALA A 411 -31.40 -38.18 11.23
N LEU A 412 -30.86 -37.34 12.12
CA LEU A 412 -29.85 -36.35 11.75
C LEU A 412 -28.54 -37.02 11.32
N ILE A 413 -28.11 -38.08 12.01
CA ILE A 413 -26.92 -38.84 11.63
C ILE A 413 -27.09 -39.48 10.24
N ASP A 414 -28.25 -40.08 9.99
CA ASP A 414 -28.56 -40.66 8.69
C ASP A 414 -28.59 -39.60 7.58
N ALA A 415 -29.18 -38.43 7.85
CA ALA A 415 -29.21 -37.31 6.90
C ALA A 415 -27.80 -36.78 6.59
N ILE A 416 -26.98 -36.55 7.62
CA ILE A 416 -25.59 -36.08 7.48
C ILE A 416 -24.76 -37.10 6.69
N ALA A 417 -24.97 -38.40 6.91
CA ALA A 417 -24.22 -39.47 6.25
C ALA A 417 -24.42 -39.49 4.72
N VAL A 418 -25.58 -39.02 4.23
CA VAL A 418 -25.93 -39.04 2.80
C VAL A 418 -25.83 -37.68 2.12
N ASP A 419 -25.56 -36.61 2.86
CA ASP A 419 -25.44 -35.26 2.31
C ASP A 419 -24.21 -35.13 1.38
N GLN A 420 -24.48 -34.75 0.13
CA GLN A 420 -23.43 -34.59 -0.87
C GLN A 420 -22.51 -33.39 -0.57
N ALA A 421 -23.01 -32.36 0.11
CA ALA A 421 -22.22 -31.19 0.49
C ALA A 421 -21.10 -31.56 1.47
N LEU A 422 -21.27 -32.63 2.26
CA LEU A 422 -20.33 -33.09 3.28
C LEU A 422 -19.36 -34.17 2.79
N ARG A 423 -19.42 -34.56 1.52
CA ARG A 423 -18.46 -35.51 0.93
C ARG A 423 -16.99 -35.12 1.10
N PRO A 424 -16.59 -33.83 0.96
CA PRO A 424 -15.19 -33.43 1.11
C PRO A 424 -14.60 -33.73 2.49
N VAL A 425 -15.43 -33.73 3.55
CA VAL A 425 -14.97 -34.04 4.91
C VAL A 425 -14.98 -35.54 5.22
N GLY A 426 -15.36 -36.41 4.27
CA GLY A 426 -15.12 -37.85 4.36
C GLY A 426 -15.73 -38.53 5.60
N LEU A 427 -16.99 -38.23 5.91
CA LEU A 427 -17.72 -38.82 7.02
C LEU A 427 -18.05 -40.30 6.75
N VAL A 428 -17.79 -41.17 7.74
CA VAL A 428 -18.06 -42.61 7.67
C VAL A 428 -18.81 -43.07 8.91
N ALA A 429 -19.84 -43.91 8.73
CA ALA A 429 -20.62 -44.47 9.82
C ALA A 429 -19.78 -45.32 10.79
N ASN A 430 -19.98 -45.09 12.09
CA ASN A 430 -19.35 -45.83 13.16
C ASN A 430 -20.22 -45.82 14.43
N GLY A 431 -20.92 -46.93 14.69
CA GLY A 431 -21.61 -47.16 15.97
C GLY A 431 -22.67 -46.11 16.32
N GLY A 432 -23.53 -45.72 15.37
CA GLY A 432 -24.57 -44.71 15.57
C GLY A 432 -24.08 -43.26 15.51
N ALA A 433 -22.80 -43.05 15.23
CA ALA A 433 -22.17 -41.75 15.00
C ALA A 433 -21.45 -41.77 13.64
N LEU A 434 -20.90 -40.62 13.22
CA LEU A 434 -20.01 -40.51 12.07
C LEU A 434 -18.59 -40.21 12.53
N ARG A 435 -17.61 -40.64 11.75
CA ARG A 435 -16.19 -40.35 11.95
C ARG A 435 -15.58 -39.74 10.71
N SER A 436 -14.64 -38.83 10.89
CA SER A 436 -13.84 -38.21 9.83
C SER A 436 -12.37 -38.16 10.21
N ARG A 437 -11.50 -38.24 9.20
CA ARG A 437 -10.06 -37.95 9.31
C ARG A 437 -9.73 -36.47 9.16
N ALA A 438 -10.68 -35.66 8.69
CA ALA A 438 -10.53 -34.22 8.65
C ALA A 438 -10.49 -33.66 10.08
N GLU A 439 -9.80 -32.53 10.22
CA GLU A 439 -9.63 -31.85 11.50
C GLU A 439 -10.98 -31.36 12.05
N ARG A 440 -11.11 -31.31 13.38
CA ARG A 440 -12.36 -31.03 14.10
C ARG A 440 -13.02 -29.75 13.61
N SER A 441 -12.23 -28.68 13.43
CA SER A 441 -12.74 -27.39 12.96
C SER A 441 -13.29 -27.46 11.52
N VAL A 442 -12.61 -28.20 10.63
CA VAL A 442 -13.04 -28.37 9.23
C VAL A 442 -14.39 -29.08 9.16
N VAL A 443 -14.58 -30.14 9.95
CA VAL A 443 -15.85 -30.88 10.00
C VAL A 443 -16.96 -30.01 10.60
N PHE A 444 -16.66 -29.29 11.69
CA PHE A 444 -17.59 -28.36 12.32
C PHE A 444 -18.09 -27.31 11.32
N TRP A 445 -17.18 -26.64 10.60
CA TRP A 445 -17.57 -25.62 9.64
C TRP A 445 -18.31 -26.19 8.44
N ALA A 446 -17.95 -27.37 7.94
CA ALA A 446 -18.70 -28.02 6.87
C ALA A 446 -20.15 -28.32 7.29
N LEU A 447 -20.37 -28.78 8.53
CA LEU A 447 -21.71 -29.02 9.08
C LEU A 447 -22.49 -27.71 9.26
N ALA A 448 -21.84 -26.67 9.78
CA ALA A 448 -22.44 -25.35 9.94
C ALA A 448 -22.84 -24.72 8.59
N ASP A 449 -21.96 -24.78 7.58
CA ASP A 449 -22.20 -24.27 6.23
C ASP A 449 -23.31 -25.07 5.53
N ALA A 450 -23.45 -26.37 5.83
CA ALA A 450 -24.56 -27.21 5.40
C ALA A 450 -25.87 -26.99 6.20
N ARG A 451 -25.85 -26.06 7.18
CA ARG A 451 -26.99 -25.65 8.03
C ARG A 451 -27.44 -26.72 9.04
N TYR A 452 -26.53 -27.61 9.45
CA TYR A 452 -26.80 -28.50 10.59
C TYR A 452 -26.56 -27.75 11.92
N PRO A 453 -27.37 -28.01 12.96
CA PRO A 453 -27.31 -27.31 14.25
C PRO A 453 -26.16 -27.86 15.12
N VAL A 454 -24.94 -27.59 14.69
CA VAL A 454 -23.72 -28.20 15.20
C VAL A 454 -23.10 -27.41 16.35
N VAL A 455 -22.63 -28.12 17.38
CA VAL A 455 -21.76 -27.59 18.44
C VAL A 455 -20.46 -28.38 18.49
N ALA A 456 -19.34 -27.70 18.71
CA ALA A 456 -18.11 -28.37 19.06
C ALA A 456 -18.09 -28.63 20.57
N VAL A 457 -17.52 -29.77 20.96
CA VAL A 457 -17.33 -30.12 22.36
C VAL A 457 -15.87 -30.47 22.64
N ASP A 458 -15.41 -30.11 23.83
CA ASP A 458 -14.07 -30.44 24.34
C ASP A 458 -13.96 -31.92 24.75
N ALA A 459 -12.80 -32.31 25.30
CA ALA A 459 -12.57 -33.69 25.75
C ALA A 459 -13.43 -34.06 26.96
N GLU A 460 -13.85 -33.07 27.73
CA GLU A 460 -14.70 -33.17 28.90
C GLU A 460 -16.21 -33.21 28.53
N GLY A 461 -16.54 -33.00 27.25
CA GLY A 461 -17.90 -33.01 26.72
C GLY A 461 -18.66 -31.70 26.92
N SER A 462 -17.98 -30.61 27.28
CA SER A 462 -18.56 -29.27 27.38
C SER A 462 -18.55 -28.56 26.03
N PRO A 463 -19.54 -27.71 25.71
CA PRO A 463 -19.52 -26.90 24.50
C PRO A 463 -18.28 -26.01 24.43
N GLU A 464 -17.62 -26.00 23.27
CA GLU A 464 -16.43 -25.20 22.98
C GLU A 464 -16.69 -24.35 21.73
N SER A 465 -16.47 -23.04 21.81
CA SER A 465 -16.65 -22.13 20.67
C SER A 465 -15.45 -22.19 19.73
N LEU A 466 -15.62 -22.85 18.58
CA LEU A 466 -14.63 -22.80 17.52
C LEU A 466 -14.80 -21.50 16.74
N HIS A 467 -13.76 -20.68 16.74
CA HIS A 467 -13.74 -19.48 15.92
C HIS A 467 -13.23 -19.85 14.52
N ARG A 468 -13.88 -19.31 13.48
CA ARG A 468 -13.38 -19.45 12.11
C ARG A 468 -12.03 -18.74 12.13
N ARG A 469 -10.94 -19.50 12.06
CA ARG A 469 -9.62 -18.87 11.89
C ARG A 469 -9.70 -18.13 10.57
N THR A 470 -9.88 -16.82 10.64
CA THR A 470 -9.54 -15.93 9.53
C THR A 470 -8.13 -16.33 9.15
N ALA A 471 -7.93 -16.72 7.89
CA ALA A 471 -6.61 -17.11 7.42
C ALA A 471 -5.64 -16.03 7.93
N PRO A 472 -4.56 -16.40 8.64
CA PRO A 472 -3.62 -15.40 9.13
C PRO A 472 -3.22 -14.59 7.90
N VAL A 473 -3.50 -13.29 7.93
CA VAL A 473 -3.06 -12.34 6.93
C VAL A 473 -1.58 -12.62 6.76
N ARG A 474 -1.20 -13.25 5.64
CA ARG A 474 0.17 -13.18 5.21
C ARG A 474 0.29 -11.75 4.72
N SER A 475 0.66 -10.86 5.63
CA SER A 475 1.28 -9.63 5.19
C SER A 475 2.41 -10.10 4.30
N GLU A 476 2.31 -9.86 2.99
CA GLU A 476 3.50 -9.87 2.15
C GLU A 476 4.47 -8.95 2.88
N VAL A 477 5.47 -9.54 3.52
CA VAL A 477 6.56 -8.76 4.05
C VAL A 477 7.18 -8.17 2.81
N THR A 478 6.84 -6.91 2.49
CA THR A 478 7.55 -6.12 1.51
C THR A 478 9.01 -6.27 1.90
N VAL A 479 9.74 -7.05 1.10
CA VAL A 479 11.11 -7.40 1.44
C VAL A 479 11.85 -6.07 1.52
N ALA A 480 12.27 -5.71 2.73
CA ALA A 480 12.89 -4.42 2.96
C ALA A 480 14.06 -4.26 1.97
N PRO A 481 14.30 -3.04 1.44
CA PRO A 481 15.32 -2.82 0.40
C PRO A 481 16.66 -3.46 0.74
N HIS A 482 17.12 -3.35 1.99
CA HIS A 482 18.38 -3.95 2.44
C HIS A 482 18.43 -5.47 2.18
N THR A 483 17.31 -6.19 2.37
CA THR A 483 17.25 -7.64 2.16
C THR A 483 17.18 -7.96 0.67
N ALA A 484 16.39 -7.19 -0.10
CA ALA A 484 16.24 -7.41 -1.53
C ALA A 484 17.55 -7.18 -2.29
N TYR A 485 18.30 -6.12 -1.97
CA TYR A 485 19.52 -5.73 -2.68
C TYR A 485 20.81 -6.31 -2.10
N ALA A 486 20.77 -7.00 -0.95
CA ALA A 486 21.95 -7.59 -0.32
C ALA A 486 22.84 -8.42 -1.28
N PRO A 487 22.30 -9.32 -2.15
CA PRO A 487 23.13 -10.09 -3.08
C PRO A 487 23.86 -9.22 -4.11
N LEU A 488 23.19 -8.18 -4.63
CA LEU A 488 23.77 -7.24 -5.57
C LEU A 488 24.88 -6.42 -4.89
N ILE A 489 24.59 -5.85 -3.73
CA ILE A 489 25.54 -5.04 -2.97
C ILE A 489 26.78 -5.85 -2.60
N ALA A 490 26.63 -7.09 -2.14
CA ALA A 490 27.75 -7.98 -1.84
C ALA A 490 28.66 -8.21 -3.08
N THR A 491 28.06 -8.34 -4.27
CA THR A 491 28.80 -8.47 -5.53
C THR A 491 29.62 -7.21 -5.83
N LEU A 492 29.02 -6.03 -5.71
CA LEU A 492 29.69 -4.74 -5.93
C LEU A 492 30.85 -4.54 -4.95
N ARG A 493 30.65 -4.85 -3.66
CA ARG A 493 31.66 -4.74 -2.59
C ARG A 493 32.86 -5.65 -2.84
N ALA A 494 32.62 -6.91 -3.20
CA ALA A 494 33.68 -7.88 -3.44
C ALA A 494 34.63 -7.42 -4.56
N ARG A 495 34.09 -6.88 -5.66
CA ARG A 495 34.90 -6.37 -6.79
C ARG A 495 35.59 -5.04 -6.52
N HIS A 496 35.01 -4.18 -5.68
CA HIS A 496 35.63 -2.92 -5.28
C HIS A 496 36.93 -3.14 -4.50
N SER A 497 36.98 -4.15 -3.63
CA SER A 497 38.19 -4.48 -2.87
C SER A 497 39.38 -4.96 -3.73
N ASP A 498 39.10 -5.38 -4.97
CA ASP A 498 40.04 -6.01 -5.90
C ASP A 498 40.56 -5.04 -6.99
N THR A 499 40.07 -3.79 -7.04
CA THR A 499 40.31 -2.84 -8.14
C THR A 499 41.30 -1.72 -7.78
N GLY A 500 42.51 -1.74 -8.37
CA GLY A 500 43.47 -0.62 -8.34
C GLY A 500 43.19 0.43 -9.44
N GLU A 501 43.82 1.61 -9.36
CA GLU A 501 43.62 2.74 -10.31
C GLU A 501 43.73 2.37 -11.80
N GLY A 502 44.56 1.38 -12.16
CA GLY A 502 44.71 0.92 -13.55
C GLY A 502 43.48 0.22 -14.13
N ALA A 503 42.68 -0.47 -13.30
CA ALA A 503 41.46 -1.14 -13.76
C ALA A 503 40.34 -0.14 -14.12
N TRP A 504 40.32 1.02 -13.45
CA TRP A 504 39.39 2.11 -13.76
C TRP A 504 39.72 2.75 -15.11
N LEU A 505 41.01 3.01 -15.36
CA LEU A 505 41.45 3.59 -16.62
C LEU A 505 41.13 2.69 -17.83
N GLU A 506 41.33 1.37 -17.70
CA GLU A 506 40.97 0.43 -18.76
C GLU A 506 39.47 0.45 -19.09
N ARG A 507 38.59 0.55 -18.09
CA ARG A 507 37.14 0.64 -18.29
C ARG A 507 36.71 1.96 -18.91
N GLU A 508 37.28 3.08 -18.45
CA GLU A 508 37.03 4.41 -19.00
C GLU A 508 37.42 4.47 -20.49
N LEU A 509 38.55 3.84 -20.85
CA LEU A 509 38.97 3.70 -22.24
C LEU A 509 38.09 2.75 -23.06
N ASP A 510 37.60 1.65 -22.48
CA ASP A 510 36.69 0.73 -23.18
C ASP A 510 35.35 1.41 -23.50
N GLN A 511 34.82 2.18 -22.55
CA GLN A 511 33.59 2.98 -22.73
C GLN A 511 33.79 4.04 -23.81
N ALA A 512 34.89 4.78 -23.77
CA ALA A 512 35.22 5.78 -24.79
C ALA A 512 35.34 5.17 -26.20
N VAL A 513 35.88 3.96 -26.33
CA VAL A 513 35.92 3.22 -27.60
C VAL A 513 34.52 2.85 -28.08
N ARG A 514 33.64 2.35 -27.20
CA ARG A 514 32.25 2.02 -27.56
C ARG A 514 31.47 3.24 -28.02
N ALA A 515 31.69 4.38 -27.36
CA ALA A 515 31.07 5.66 -27.69
C ALA A 515 31.73 6.39 -28.88
N LYS A 516 32.86 5.89 -29.40
CA LYS A 516 33.73 6.59 -30.36
C LYS A 516 34.06 8.03 -29.91
N ALA A 517 34.29 8.19 -28.61
CA ALA A 517 34.52 9.49 -27.99
C ALA A 517 35.89 10.05 -28.39
N THR A 518 35.98 11.38 -28.49
CA THR A 518 37.26 12.08 -28.63
C THR A 518 37.84 12.36 -27.24
N LEU A 519 39.06 11.87 -27.00
CA LEU A 519 39.76 11.91 -25.74
C LEU A 519 41.03 12.75 -25.86
N LEU A 520 41.33 13.51 -24.81
CA LEU A 520 42.62 14.10 -24.54
C LEU A 520 43.43 13.12 -23.66
N VAL A 521 44.34 12.37 -24.28
CA VAL A 521 45.13 11.30 -23.62
C VAL A 521 46.55 11.80 -23.35
N THR A 522 46.91 11.89 -22.06
CA THR A 522 48.27 12.24 -21.61
C THR A 522 49.03 10.96 -21.31
N VAL A 523 50.15 10.74 -22.00
CA VAL A 523 51.06 9.62 -21.80
C VAL A 523 52.40 10.07 -21.27
N ARG A 524 52.97 9.26 -20.38
CA ARG A 524 54.36 9.41 -19.91
C ARG A 524 55.29 8.63 -20.83
N LEU A 525 56.26 9.34 -21.39
CA LEU A 525 57.30 8.78 -22.24
C LEU A 525 58.44 8.18 -21.41
N PRO A 526 59.31 7.34 -22.02
CA PRO A 526 60.45 6.72 -21.33
C PRO A 526 61.45 7.71 -20.71
N ASP A 527 61.47 8.96 -21.16
CA ASP A 527 62.28 10.06 -20.63
C ASP A 527 61.59 10.81 -19.46
N ALA A 528 60.49 10.25 -18.94
CA ALA A 528 59.61 10.83 -17.93
C ALA A 528 58.89 12.12 -18.34
N SER A 529 59.00 12.56 -19.59
CA SER A 529 58.18 13.67 -20.10
C SER A 529 56.75 13.23 -20.37
N GLU A 530 55.79 14.14 -20.21
CA GLU A 530 54.38 13.88 -20.51
C GLU A 530 54.00 14.54 -21.84
N ARG A 531 53.28 13.79 -22.68
CA ARG A 531 52.73 14.29 -23.95
C ARG A 531 51.25 14.00 -24.03
N THR A 532 50.50 14.97 -24.52
CA THR A 532 49.05 14.90 -24.64
C THR A 532 48.65 14.78 -26.11
N PHE A 533 47.75 13.84 -26.40
CA PHE A 533 47.22 13.55 -27.74
C PHE A 533 45.69 13.70 -27.74
N THR A 534 45.12 14.24 -28.82
CA THR A 534 43.66 14.27 -29.02
C THR A 534 43.27 13.11 -29.94
N LEU A 535 42.69 12.06 -29.38
CA LEU A 535 42.39 10.80 -30.06
C LEU A 535 40.90 10.51 -30.10
N GLU A 536 40.35 10.21 -31.27
CA GLU A 536 39.05 9.56 -31.40
C GLU A 536 39.24 8.05 -31.15
N ALA A 537 38.70 7.54 -30.04
CA ALA A 537 38.93 6.17 -29.60
C ALA A 537 38.25 5.16 -30.55
N SER A 538 39.04 4.25 -31.14
CA SER A 538 38.58 3.29 -32.15
C SER A 538 38.67 1.82 -31.72
N GLY A 539 39.53 1.49 -30.75
CA GLY A 539 39.67 0.12 -30.26
C GLY A 539 40.50 0.02 -28.99
N LEU A 540 40.15 -0.93 -28.12
CA LEU A 540 40.92 -1.30 -26.93
C LEU A 540 41.22 -2.80 -26.96
N GLY A 541 42.48 -3.19 -26.79
CA GLY A 541 42.84 -4.61 -26.76
C GLY A 541 44.33 -4.86 -26.56
N GLY A 542 44.66 -5.92 -25.82
CA GLY A 542 46.05 -6.32 -25.56
C GLY A 542 46.86 -5.26 -24.78
N GLY A 543 46.21 -4.53 -23.86
CA GLY A 543 46.84 -3.47 -23.06
C GLY A 543 47.16 -2.19 -23.84
N ARG A 544 46.51 -1.96 -24.99
CA ARG A 544 46.75 -0.80 -25.86
C ARG A 544 45.42 -0.15 -26.31
N LEU A 545 45.39 1.18 -26.28
CA LEU A 545 44.35 2.02 -26.85
C LEU A 545 44.71 2.38 -28.29
N ARG A 546 43.77 2.21 -29.22
CA ARG A 546 43.86 2.67 -30.60
C ARG A 546 42.89 3.82 -30.82
N GLY A 547 43.31 4.83 -31.57
CA GLY A 547 42.46 5.93 -31.95
C GLY A 547 43.05 6.80 -33.05
N LEU A 548 42.20 7.56 -33.72
CA LEU A 548 42.59 8.50 -34.77
C LEU A 548 43.04 9.82 -34.13
N ASP A 549 44.29 10.22 -34.34
CA ASP A 549 44.79 11.54 -33.93
C ASP A 549 44.31 12.60 -34.90
N ARG A 550 43.35 13.43 -34.48
CA ARG A 550 42.77 14.46 -35.36
C ARG A 550 43.74 15.58 -35.72
N ALA A 551 44.78 15.82 -34.92
CA ALA A 551 45.76 16.86 -35.21
C ALA A 551 46.76 16.44 -36.29
N ALA A 552 47.04 15.14 -36.39
CA ALA A 552 48.02 14.58 -37.30
C ALA A 552 47.40 13.71 -38.41
N ASP A 553 46.09 13.48 -38.39
CA ASP A 553 45.32 12.62 -39.30
C ASP A 553 45.94 11.22 -39.46
N ILE A 554 46.40 10.64 -38.35
CA ILE A 554 47.02 9.31 -38.30
C ILE A 554 46.44 8.45 -37.19
N GLU A 555 46.33 7.15 -37.44
CA GLU A 555 45.95 6.18 -36.42
C GLU A 555 47.12 5.96 -35.46
N ARG A 556 46.88 6.18 -34.15
CA ARG A 556 47.87 5.99 -33.09
C ARG A 556 47.46 4.84 -32.17
N THR A 557 48.47 4.09 -31.72
CA THR A 557 48.30 3.04 -30.71
C THR A 557 49.14 3.37 -29.47
N LEU A 558 48.52 3.60 -28.33
CA LEU A 558 49.16 3.95 -27.06
C LEU A 558 49.07 2.78 -26.06
N PRO A 559 50.15 2.39 -25.37
CA PRO A 559 50.07 1.40 -24.30
C PRO A 559 49.38 1.99 -23.07
N ILE A 560 48.42 1.26 -22.49
CA ILE A 560 47.62 1.74 -21.36
C ILE A 560 48.49 2.03 -20.15
N SER A 561 49.53 1.22 -19.93
CA SER A 561 50.52 1.41 -18.86
C SER A 561 51.29 2.73 -18.94
N SER A 562 51.26 3.42 -20.08
CA SER A 562 51.88 4.74 -20.25
C SER A 562 50.90 5.89 -20.09
N ILE A 563 49.58 5.63 -20.05
CA ILE A 563 48.55 6.66 -19.94
C ILE A 563 48.46 7.11 -18.49
N VAL A 564 48.73 8.40 -18.25
CA VAL A 564 48.64 9.04 -16.94
C VAL A 564 47.26 9.65 -16.73
N ALA A 565 46.64 10.14 -17.80
CA ALA A 565 45.28 10.66 -17.79
C ALA A 565 44.63 10.51 -19.16
N ALA A 566 43.32 10.24 -19.20
CA ALA A 566 42.49 10.33 -20.39
C ALA A 566 41.24 11.13 -20.01
N VAL A 567 40.89 12.16 -20.78
CA VAL A 567 39.74 13.03 -20.48
C VAL A 567 38.94 13.28 -21.76
N PRO A 568 37.60 13.12 -21.78
CA PRO A 568 36.78 13.49 -22.93
C PRO A 568 36.89 14.97 -23.28
N THR A 569 36.97 15.32 -24.56
CA THR A 569 37.10 16.73 -25.00
C THR A 569 35.82 17.54 -24.82
N ASP A 570 34.66 16.90 -24.65
CA ASP A 570 33.36 17.58 -24.44
C ASP A 570 33.20 18.14 -23.00
N ALA A 571 34.15 17.85 -22.11
CA ALA A 571 34.14 18.29 -20.70
C ALA A 571 34.89 19.62 -20.44
N VAL A 572 35.30 20.36 -21.46
CA VAL A 572 35.95 21.68 -21.31
C VAL A 572 34.94 22.79 -21.64
N PRO A 573 34.53 23.64 -20.68
CA PRO A 573 33.72 24.81 -21.01
C PRO A 573 34.54 25.69 -21.96
N SER A 574 33.94 26.05 -23.09
CA SER A 574 34.51 26.90 -24.14
C SER A 574 34.77 28.31 -23.60
N GLY A 575 35.90 28.47 -22.90
CA GLY A 575 36.47 29.74 -22.51
C GLY A 575 36.97 30.49 -23.74
N ARG A 576 36.28 31.62 -24.01
CA ARG A 576 36.64 32.77 -24.84
C ARG A 576 38.03 32.73 -25.52
N ARG A 577 38.02 32.87 -26.84
CA ARG A 577 39.01 33.67 -27.56
C ARG A 577 38.39 34.98 -28.02
#